data_AF-A0A3S4X8P6-F1
#
_entry.id   AF-A0A3S4X8P6-F1
#
_cell.length_a   1.000
_cell.length_b   1.000
_cell.length_c   1.000
_cell.angle_alpha   90.00
_cell.angle_beta   90.00
_cell.angle_gamma   90.00
#
_symmetry.space_group_name_H-M   'P 1'
#
loop_
_entity.id
_entity.type
_entity.pdbx_description
1 polymer ?
#
loop_
_entity_poly.entity_id
_entity_poly.type
_entity_poly.pdbx_seq_one_letter_code
_entity_poly.pdbx_strand_id
1 'polypeptide(L)'
;MSRNEPETGAREKKPSTVEPARPPVPEPPVPAPPRADAALAAAHGLTDHADELTEIGRMPLEERAAALSAIHEELTSVLHEAEG
;
A
#
# COMPACT_ATOMS: atom_id res chain seq x y z
N MET A 1 -17.81 -33.38 52.17
CA MET A 1 -18.41 -32.23 51.44
C MET A 1 -18.28 -32.52 49.95
N SER A 2 -19.37 -32.44 49.17
CA SER A 2 -19.49 -32.19 47.70
C SER A 2 -18.38 -32.70 46.75
N ARG A 3 -18.58 -33.29 45.55
CA ARG A 3 -19.70 -33.45 44.58
C ARG A 3 -19.16 -34.34 43.41
N ASN A 4 -19.88 -34.85 42.39
CA ASN A 4 -21.29 -34.90 41.94
C ASN A 4 -21.45 -36.12 41.00
N GLU A 5 -22.59 -36.81 40.99
CA GLU A 5 -23.09 -37.63 39.84
C GLU A 5 -23.79 -36.69 38.82
N PRO A 6 -24.14 -37.04 37.55
CA PRO A 6 -24.42 -38.39 37.04
C PRO A 6 -23.93 -38.72 35.61
N GLU A 7 -24.19 -39.97 35.21
CA GLU A 7 -24.10 -40.48 33.84
C GLU A 7 -25.21 -40.01 32.86
N THR A 8 -24.99 -40.33 31.57
CA THR A 8 -25.98 -40.64 30.51
C THR A 8 -27.05 -39.60 30.15
N GLY A 9 -26.93 -39.04 28.93
CA GLY A 9 -28.00 -38.21 28.35
C GLY A 9 -27.87 -37.97 26.83
N ALA A 10 -28.66 -38.70 26.05
CA ALA A 10 -29.14 -38.41 24.70
C ALA A 10 -28.27 -37.54 23.74
N ARG A 11 -27.70 -38.23 22.75
CA ARG A 11 -27.20 -37.70 21.47
C ARG A 11 -28.34 -37.05 20.66
N GLU A 12 -28.72 -35.81 20.97
CA GLU A 12 -29.68 -35.05 20.16
C GLU A 12 -28.95 -34.08 19.21
N LYS A 13 -28.47 -34.63 18.08
CA LYS A 13 -28.12 -33.80 16.91
C LYS A 13 -29.40 -33.18 16.36
N LYS A 14 -29.75 -31.98 16.86
CA LYS A 14 -30.70 -31.11 16.15
C LYS A 14 -30.23 -30.96 14.70
N PRO A 15 -31.14 -31.01 13.70
CA PRO A 15 -30.75 -30.76 12.32
C PRO A 15 -30.12 -29.37 12.29
N SER A 16 -28.87 -29.28 11.84
CA SER A 16 -28.23 -27.98 11.64
C SER A 16 -29.01 -27.30 10.53
N THR A 17 -29.82 -26.31 10.88
CA THR A 17 -30.46 -25.43 9.91
C THR A 17 -29.35 -24.90 9.03
N VAL A 18 -29.41 -25.20 7.73
CA VAL A 18 -28.45 -24.66 6.76
C VAL A 18 -28.68 -23.16 6.74
N GLU A 19 -27.80 -22.40 7.39
CA GLU A 19 -27.77 -20.95 7.22
C GLU A 19 -27.56 -20.71 5.71
N PRO A 20 -28.47 -20.01 5.03
CA PRO A 20 -28.32 -19.76 3.60
C PRO A 20 -27.00 -19.00 3.40
N ALA A 21 -26.14 -19.53 2.54
CA ALA A 21 -24.83 -18.94 2.27
C ALA A 21 -25.00 -17.46 1.95
N ARG A 22 -24.42 -16.61 2.81
CA ARG A 22 -24.55 -15.16 2.70
C ARG A 22 -24.01 -14.74 1.33
N PRO A 23 -24.75 -13.96 0.52
CA PRO A 23 -24.28 -13.58 -0.81
C PRO A 23 -22.94 -12.83 -0.69
N PRO A 24 -22.01 -13.00 -1.65
CA PRO A 24 -20.74 -12.31 -1.61
C PRO A 24 -20.98 -10.81 -1.53
N VAL A 25 -20.32 -10.15 -0.57
CA VAL A 25 -20.35 -8.70 -0.46
C VAL A 25 -19.65 -8.13 -1.70
N PRO A 26 -20.24 -7.16 -2.43
CA PRO A 26 -19.56 -6.52 -3.54
C PRO A 26 -18.23 -5.92 -3.06
N GLU A 27 -17.14 -6.23 -3.76
CA GLU A 27 -15.85 -5.59 -3.48
C GLU A 27 -15.96 -4.08 -3.68
N PRO A 28 -15.28 -3.27 -2.84
CA PRO A 28 -15.30 -1.81 -3.00
C PRO A 28 -14.74 -1.44 -4.38
N PRO A 29 -15.30 -0.42 -5.05
CA PRO A 29 -14.82 0.00 -6.36
C PRO A 29 -13.36 0.44 -6.26
N VAL A 30 -12.50 -0.13 -7.11
CA VAL A 30 -11.12 0.34 -7.26
C VAL A 30 -11.10 1.81 -7.68
N PRO A 31 -10.26 2.66 -7.06
CA PRO A 31 -10.09 4.04 -7.49
C PRO A 31 -9.74 4.12 -8.98
N ALA A 32 -10.35 5.07 -9.69
CA ALA A 32 -9.99 5.34 -11.08
C ALA A 32 -8.55 5.86 -11.14
N PRO A 33 -7.72 5.43 -12.11
CA PRO A 33 -6.36 5.93 -12.25
C PRO A 33 -6.38 7.46 -12.52
N PRO A 34 -5.36 8.20 -12.04
CA PRO A 34 -5.24 9.63 -12.29
C PRO A 34 -5.24 9.91 -13.80
N ARG A 35 -5.90 11.00 -14.21
CA ARG A 35 -5.99 11.36 -15.63
C ARG A 35 -4.61 11.72 -16.17
N ALA A 36 -4.30 11.24 -17.36
CA ALA A 36 -3.01 11.47 -18.01
C ALA A 36 -2.65 12.97 -18.11
N ASP A 37 -3.62 13.85 -18.31
CA ASP A 37 -3.41 15.30 -18.37
C ASP A 37 -2.90 15.88 -17.03
N ALA A 38 -3.35 15.34 -15.90
CA ALA A 38 -2.88 15.76 -14.57
C ALA A 38 -1.46 15.24 -14.30
N ALA A 39 -1.17 13.99 -14.71
CA ALA A 39 0.17 13.43 -14.63
C ALA A 39 1.16 14.17 -15.54
N LEU A 40 0.74 14.60 -16.74
CA LEU A 40 1.56 15.38 -17.66
C LEU A 40 1.83 16.80 -17.11
N ALA A 41 0.81 17.44 -16.54
CA ALA A 41 0.96 18.75 -15.90
C ALA A 41 1.89 18.70 -14.69
N ALA A 42 1.82 17.65 -13.86
CA ALA A 42 2.76 17.41 -12.78
C ALA A 42 4.19 17.17 -13.29
N ALA A 43 4.35 16.35 -14.34
CA ALA A 43 5.66 16.08 -14.95
C ALA A 43 6.32 17.34 -15.53
N HIS A 44 5.55 18.29 -16.06
CA HIS A 44 6.08 19.59 -16.52
C HIS A 44 6.59 20.50 -15.39
N GLY A 45 6.28 20.20 -14.12
CA GLY A 45 6.79 20.92 -12.95
C GLY A 45 8.06 20.31 -12.34
N LEU A 46 8.53 19.16 -12.83
CA LEU A 46 9.70 18.47 -12.29
C LEU A 46 11.02 19.14 -12.70
N THR A 47 11.97 19.17 -11.77
CA THR A 47 13.37 19.52 -12.03
C THR A 47 14.00 18.54 -13.03
N ASP A 48 14.67 19.05 -14.07
CA ASP A 48 15.48 18.21 -14.96
C ASP A 48 16.90 18.08 -14.39
N HIS A 49 17.22 16.90 -13.86
CA HIS A 49 18.52 16.59 -13.28
C HIS A 49 19.56 16.08 -14.30
N ALA A 50 19.31 16.12 -15.62
CA ALA A 50 20.23 15.55 -16.61
C ALA A 50 21.67 16.13 -16.56
N ASP A 51 21.79 17.45 -16.42
CA ASP A 51 23.09 18.12 -16.26
C ASP A 51 23.71 17.84 -14.88
N GLU A 52 22.90 17.83 -13.82
CA GLU A 52 23.35 17.55 -12.45
C GLU A 52 23.90 16.12 -12.32
N LEU A 53 23.19 15.12 -12.85
CA LEU A 53 23.65 13.73 -12.93
C LEU A 53 24.93 13.59 -13.75
N THR A 54 25.14 14.45 -14.74
CA THR A 54 26.38 14.50 -15.53
C THR A 54 27.56 15.02 -14.71
N GLU A 55 27.34 16.03 -13.85
CA GLU A 55 28.39 16.53 -12.93
C GLU A 55 28.63 15.58 -11.74
N ILE A 56 27.60 14.98 -11.15
CA ILE A 56 27.72 13.85 -10.21
C ILE A 56 28.51 12.71 -10.86
N GLY A 57 28.34 12.51 -12.18
CA GLY A 57 29.17 11.64 -13.00
C GLY A 57 30.68 11.79 -12.80
N ARG A 58 31.15 13.00 -12.48
CA ARG A 58 32.56 13.39 -12.36
C ARG A 58 33.05 13.56 -10.92
N MET A 59 32.16 13.56 -9.93
CA MET A 59 32.49 13.69 -8.51
C MET A 59 33.24 12.45 -7.96
N PRO A 60 34.01 12.59 -6.85
CA PRO A 60 34.53 11.47 -6.07
C PRO A 60 33.43 10.51 -5.62
N LEU A 61 33.76 9.22 -5.43
CA LEU A 61 32.77 8.20 -5.06
C LEU A 61 32.12 8.47 -3.69
N GLU A 62 32.87 9.09 -2.79
CA GLU A 62 32.47 9.49 -1.45
C GLU A 62 31.39 10.57 -1.47
N GLU A 63 31.49 11.50 -2.42
CA GLU A 63 30.57 12.64 -2.59
C GLU A 63 29.34 12.26 -3.43
N ARG A 64 29.53 11.39 -4.43
CA ARG A 64 28.46 10.88 -5.32
C ARG A 64 27.27 10.31 -4.56
N ALA A 65 27.51 9.54 -3.50
CA ALA A 65 26.43 8.93 -2.73
C ALA A 65 25.54 9.99 -2.06
N ALA A 66 26.14 11.03 -1.47
CA ALA A 66 25.41 12.13 -0.85
C ALA A 66 24.62 12.96 -1.87
N ALA A 67 25.21 13.24 -3.04
CA ALA A 67 24.54 13.98 -4.11
C ALA A 67 23.35 13.20 -4.70
N LEU A 68 23.50 11.89 -4.95
CA LEU A 68 22.40 11.03 -5.41
C LEU A 68 21.30 10.88 -4.35
N SER A 69 21.65 10.83 -3.06
CA SER A 69 20.66 10.88 -1.98
C SER A 69 19.89 12.20 -1.96
N ALA A 70 20.52 13.35 -2.19
CA ALA A 70 19.80 14.63 -2.24
C ALA A 70 18.71 14.65 -3.34
N ILE A 71 19.05 14.20 -4.55
CA ILE A 71 18.09 14.06 -5.67
C ILE A 71 16.98 13.05 -5.31
N HIS A 72 17.32 11.93 -4.65
CA HIS A 72 16.33 10.95 -4.20
C HIS A 72 15.32 11.56 -3.21
N GLU A 73 15.78 12.33 -2.21
CA GLU A 73 14.90 12.96 -1.24
C GLU A 73 14.02 14.05 -1.86
N GLU A 74 14.54 14.85 -2.81
CA GLU A 74 13.74 15.82 -3.58
C GLU A 74 12.60 15.11 -4.34
N LEU A 75 12.94 14.11 -5.16
CA LEU A 75 11.95 13.38 -5.95
C LEU A 75 10.95 12.62 -5.08
N THR A 76 11.36 12.12 -3.91
CA THR A 76 10.48 11.48 -2.93
C THR A 76 9.53 12.48 -2.28
N SER A 77 9.99 13.70 -1.96
CA SER A 77 9.14 14.78 -1.45
C SER A 77 8.09 15.17 -2.48
N VAL A 78 8.48 15.37 -3.75
CA VAL A 78 7.56 15.72 -4.83
C VAL A 78 6.53 14.61 -5.10
N LEU A 79 6.95 13.34 -5.02
CA LEU A 79 6.02 12.20 -5.09
C LEU A 79 4.99 12.26 -3.96
N HIS A 80 5.44 12.48 -2.72
CA HIS A 80 4.56 12.51 -1.55
C HIS A 80 3.56 13.69 -1.61
N GLU A 81 4.02 14.87 -2.05
CA GLU A 81 3.15 16.04 -2.29
C GLU A 81 2.10 15.78 -3.39
N ALA A 82 2.41 14.94 -4.38
CA ALA A 82 1.47 14.53 -5.41
C ALA A 82 0.48 13.43 -4.97
N GLU A 83 0.80 12.68 -3.91
CA GLU A 83 -0.06 11.63 -3.34
C GLU A 83 -1.16 12.18 -2.42
N GLY A 84 -0.84 13.19 -1.60
CA GLY A 84 -1.79 13.99 -0.79
C GLY A 84 -1.96 13.60 0.68
#